data_AF-A0A401UKI5-F1
#
_entry.id   AF-A0A401UKI5-F1
#
_cell.length_a   1.000
_cell.length_b   1.000
_cell.length_c   1.000
_cell.angle_alpha   90.00
_cell.angle_beta   90.00
_cell.angle_gamma   90.00
#
_symmetry.space_group_name_H-M   'P 1'
#
loop_
_entity.id
_entity.type
_entity.pdbx_description
1 polymer ?
#
loop_
_entity_poly.entity_id
_entity_poly.type
_entity_poly.pdbx_seq_one_letter_code
_entity_poly.pdbx_strand_id
1 'polypeptide(L)'
;MIYDALKVSKRLNISKVTVYAKMKLPEIKAFLIFHNGKTCVDEEGLEAIKQSLKYNQTSEEEIAATDITSLKEDMIEILKNNIEFLKEQLTVKDGQLYDINKLLENTQILFRQDQEKNKAILSLPETIKEHDIQLVNKLTQTLERQKAKAAAEEELHRKKSIFQRLFDKQK
;
A
#
# COMPACT_ATOMS: atom_id res chain seq x y z
N MET A 1 -58.01 40.75 7.66
CA MET A 1 -58.78 39.49 7.85
C MET A 1 -59.00 39.28 9.35
N ILE A 2 -60.00 38.46 9.76
CA ILE A 2 -60.28 38.20 11.19
C ILE A 2 -59.74 36.82 11.60
N TYR A 3 -58.94 36.79 12.67
CA TYR A 3 -58.30 35.59 13.20
C TYR A 3 -58.81 35.23 14.59
N ASP A 4 -59.50 34.09 14.68
CA ASP A 4 -59.83 33.48 15.96
C ASP A 4 -58.56 32.96 16.65
N ALA A 5 -58.60 32.82 17.98
CA ALA A 5 -57.48 32.29 18.77
C ALA A 5 -56.93 30.94 18.25
N LEU A 6 -57.79 30.11 17.65
CA LEU A 6 -57.39 28.84 17.03
C LEU A 6 -56.60 29.03 15.73
N LYS A 7 -56.97 30.03 14.90
CA LYS A 7 -56.25 30.37 13.68
C LYS A 7 -54.89 30.97 14.00
N VAL A 8 -54.82 31.84 15.01
CA VAL A 8 -53.56 32.42 15.52
C VAL A 8 -52.64 31.33 16.07
N SER A 9 -53.18 30.42 16.89
CA SER A 9 -52.45 29.28 17.47
C SER A 9 -51.79 28.41 16.38
N LYS A 10 -52.53 28.09 15.31
CA LYS A 10 -51.99 27.33 14.18
C LYS A 10 -50.94 28.10 13.38
N ARG A 11 -51.16 29.40 13.14
CA ARG A 11 -50.22 30.22 12.34
C ARG A 11 -48.90 30.50 13.03
N LEU A 12 -48.93 30.73 14.34
CA LEU A 12 -47.75 31.05 15.13
C LEU A 12 -47.16 29.84 15.87
N ASN A 13 -47.75 28.66 15.68
CA ASN A 13 -47.39 27.41 16.35
C ASN A 13 -47.28 27.54 17.89
N ILE A 14 -48.25 28.22 18.50
CA ILE A 14 -48.32 28.42 19.96
C ILE A 14 -49.62 27.86 20.53
N SER A 15 -49.63 27.54 21.83
CA SER A 15 -50.84 27.02 22.48
C SER A 15 -51.98 28.06 22.48
N LYS A 16 -53.24 27.60 22.43
CA LYS A 16 -54.40 28.49 22.57
C LYS A 16 -54.36 29.31 23.86
N VAL A 17 -53.81 28.75 24.93
CA VAL A 17 -53.65 29.42 26.23
C VAL A 17 -52.68 30.59 26.10
N THR A 18 -51.55 30.39 25.41
CA THR A 18 -50.57 31.44 25.11
C THR A 18 -51.20 32.54 24.27
N VAL A 19 -52.01 32.20 23.27
CA VAL A 19 -52.75 33.17 22.46
C VAL A 19 -53.68 34.02 23.33
N TYR A 20 -54.51 33.41 24.18
CA TYR A 20 -55.40 34.15 25.07
C TYR A 20 -54.64 35.00 26.10
N ALA A 21 -53.49 34.55 26.58
CA ALA A 21 -52.64 35.33 27.47
C ALA A 21 -52.11 36.59 26.76
N LYS A 22 -51.70 36.46 25.50
CA LYS A 22 -51.21 37.57 24.68
C LYS A 22 -52.33 38.54 24.30
N MET A 23 -53.53 38.05 23.98
CA MET A 23 -54.70 38.89 23.70
C MET A 23 -55.14 39.76 24.91
N LYS A 24 -54.75 39.41 26.13
CA LYS A 24 -55.02 40.23 27.33
C LYS A 24 -54.04 41.40 27.51
N LEU A 25 -52.95 41.45 26.74
CA LEU A 25 -51.96 42.53 26.83
C LEU A 25 -52.58 43.86 26.38
N PRO A 26 -52.24 44.99 27.04
CA PRO A 26 -52.80 46.30 26.73
C PRO A 26 -52.53 46.73 25.28
N GLU A 27 -51.37 46.35 24.74
CA GLU A 27 -50.96 46.61 23.37
C GLU A 27 -51.80 45.87 22.32
N ILE A 28 -52.27 44.66 22.64
CA ILE A 28 -53.04 43.82 21.71
C ILE A 28 -54.55 44.03 21.87
N LYS A 29 -55.00 44.55 23.02
CA LYS A 29 -56.40 44.86 23.29
C LYS A 29 -57.02 45.85 22.30
N ALA A 30 -56.22 46.77 21.76
CA ALA A 30 -56.67 47.74 20.75
C ALA A 30 -57.10 47.09 19.43
N PHE A 31 -56.62 45.87 19.15
CA PHE A 31 -56.80 45.14 17.90
C PHE A 31 -57.80 43.98 18.03
N LEU A 32 -58.59 43.95 19.11
CA LEU A 32 -59.58 42.92 19.38
C LEU A 32 -60.92 43.26 18.74
N ILE A 33 -61.44 42.32 17.95
CA ILE A 33 -62.73 42.43 17.28
C ILE A 33 -63.65 41.34 17.81
N PHE A 34 -64.89 41.70 18.18
CA PHE A 34 -65.91 40.72 18.54
C PHE A 34 -66.65 40.25 17.29
N HIS A 35 -66.47 38.98 16.92
CA HIS A 35 -67.12 38.40 15.75
C HIS A 35 -67.68 37.02 16.08
N ASN A 36 -68.97 36.79 15.77
CA ASN A 36 -69.67 35.51 15.98
C ASN A 36 -69.56 34.96 17.42
N GLY A 37 -69.72 35.82 18.43
CA GLY A 37 -69.68 35.42 19.85
C GLY A 37 -68.28 35.08 20.37
N LYS A 38 -67.22 35.36 19.60
CA LYS A 38 -65.82 35.10 19.96
C LYS A 38 -64.99 36.37 19.83
N THR A 39 -64.02 36.53 20.72
CA THR A 39 -62.98 37.56 20.59
C THR A 39 -61.95 37.08 19.57
N CYS A 40 -61.79 37.86 18.51
CA CYS A 40 -60.85 37.61 17.43
C CYS A 40 -59.85 38.77 17.34
N VAL A 41 -58.75 38.54 16.63
CA VAL A 41 -57.71 39.54 16.37
C VAL A 41 -57.73 39.92 14.89
N ASP A 42 -57.49 41.18 14.58
CA ASP A 42 -57.24 41.61 13.20
C ASP A 42 -55.83 41.20 12.70
N GLU A 43 -55.46 41.64 11.50
CA GLU A 43 -54.12 41.35 10.93
C GLU A 43 -53.00 42.06 11.71
N GLU A 44 -53.26 43.26 12.23
CA GLU A 44 -52.27 44.07 12.93
C GLU A 44 -51.95 43.49 14.31
N GLY A 45 -52.96 43.04 15.04
CA GLY A 45 -52.81 42.34 16.30
C GLY A 45 -52.17 40.96 16.14
N LEU A 46 -52.31 40.28 15.00
CA LEU A 46 -51.57 39.05 14.71
C LEU A 46 -50.06 39.33 14.62
N GLU A 47 -49.67 40.41 13.92
CA GLU A 47 -48.27 40.79 13.81
C GLU A 47 -47.72 41.30 15.15
N ALA A 48 -48.53 42.01 15.95
CA ALA A 48 -48.16 42.40 17.31
C ALA A 48 -47.91 41.18 18.22
N ILE A 49 -48.77 40.15 18.15
CA ILE A 49 -48.53 38.89 18.89
C ILE A 49 -47.23 38.25 18.41
N LYS A 50 -46.97 38.19 17.12
CA LYS A 50 -45.75 37.62 16.54
C LYS A 50 -44.49 38.38 16.97
N GLN A 51 -44.54 39.72 16.98
CA GLN A 51 -43.44 40.54 17.50
C GLN A 51 -43.21 40.30 18.99
N SER A 52 -44.27 40.14 19.79
CA SER A 52 -44.19 39.81 21.21
C SER A 52 -43.61 38.40 21.50
N LEU A 53 -43.52 37.53 20.48
CA LEU A 53 -42.90 36.20 20.57
C LEU A 53 -41.43 36.21 20.14
N LYS A 54 -41.04 37.12 19.24
CA LYS A 54 -39.66 37.22 18.70
C LYS A 54 -38.59 37.56 19.74
N TYR A 55 -38.97 37.98 20.95
CA TYR A 55 -38.03 38.25 22.04
C TYR A 55 -37.35 37.00 22.61
N ASN A 56 -37.79 35.77 22.24
CA ASN A 56 -37.24 34.52 22.77
C ASN A 56 -36.54 33.62 21.74
N GLN A 57 -36.42 34.01 20.46
CA GLN A 57 -35.90 33.11 19.40
C GLN A 57 -34.52 33.49 18.84
N THR A 58 -34.13 34.76 18.93
CA THR A 58 -32.96 35.29 18.21
C THR A 58 -31.61 35.01 18.88
N SER A 59 -31.56 34.68 20.16
CA SER A 59 -30.28 34.51 20.89
C SER A 59 -29.70 33.09 20.86
N GLU A 60 -30.49 32.07 20.56
CA GLU A 60 -30.02 30.67 20.60
C GLU A 60 -29.58 30.15 19.23
N GLU A 61 -30.19 30.62 18.13
CA GLU A 61 -29.93 30.11 16.78
C GLU A 61 -28.60 30.61 16.18
N GLU A 62 -28.18 31.85 16.48
CA GLU A 62 -26.91 32.39 15.99
C GLU A 62 -25.70 31.78 16.71
N ILE A 63 -25.76 31.60 18.03
CA ILE A 63 -24.68 31.00 18.82
C ILE A 63 -24.49 29.52 18.44
N ALA A 64 -25.60 28.78 18.31
CA ALA A 64 -25.56 27.38 17.88
C ALA A 64 -25.03 27.23 16.45
N ALA A 65 -25.33 28.16 15.54
CA ALA A 65 -24.81 28.11 14.17
C ALA A 65 -23.29 28.31 14.13
N THR A 66 -22.75 29.27 14.89
CA THR A 66 -21.28 29.51 15.00
C THR A 66 -20.52 28.34 15.61
N ASP A 67 -21.03 27.75 16.69
CA ASP A 67 -20.41 26.56 17.32
C ASP A 67 -20.42 25.34 16.39
N ILE A 68 -21.51 25.14 15.64
CA ILE A 68 -21.61 24.05 14.65
C ILE A 68 -20.63 24.26 13.49
N THR A 69 -20.40 25.50 13.04
CA THR A 69 -19.39 25.79 12.02
C THR A 69 -17.97 25.57 12.52
N SER A 70 -17.64 26.01 13.74
CA SER A 70 -16.32 25.80 14.34
C SER A 70 -16.02 24.30 14.51
N LEU A 71 -16.97 23.52 15.04
CA LEU A 71 -16.81 22.06 15.19
C LEU A 71 -16.61 21.34 13.84
N LYS A 72 -17.24 21.83 12.77
CA LYS A 72 -17.05 21.28 11.41
C LYS A 72 -15.65 21.59 10.88
N GLU A 73 -15.14 22.79 11.13
CA GLU A 73 -13.80 23.20 10.73
C GLU A 73 -12.73 22.36 11.45
N ASP A 74 -12.87 22.18 12.77
CA ASP A 74 -11.99 21.32 13.57
C ASP A 74 -12.00 19.87 13.08
N MET A 75 -13.18 19.31 12.77
CA MET A 75 -13.29 17.97 12.18
C MET A 75 -12.60 17.87 10.82
N ILE A 76 -12.75 18.88 9.97
CA ILE A 76 -12.10 18.91 8.65
C ILE A 76 -10.58 18.95 8.81
N GLU A 77 -10.07 19.73 9.77
CA GLU A 77 -8.64 19.82 10.05
C GLU A 77 -8.08 18.49 10.58
N ILE A 78 -8.76 17.84 11.52
CA ILE A 78 -8.39 16.51 12.01
C ILE A 78 -8.36 15.49 10.86
N LEU A 79 -9.37 15.52 9.98
CA LEU A 79 -9.42 14.61 8.82
C LEU A 79 -8.28 14.87 7.83
N LYS A 80 -7.91 16.14 7.57
CA LYS A 80 -6.76 16.48 6.73
C LYS A 80 -5.46 15.96 7.33
N ASN A 81 -5.24 16.18 8.62
CA ASN A 81 -4.04 15.71 9.33
C ASN A 81 -3.95 14.18 9.30
N ASN A 82 -5.07 13.48 9.50
CA ASN A 82 -5.12 12.02 9.41
C ASN A 82 -4.80 11.53 7.99
N ILE A 83 -5.34 12.19 6.96
CA ILE A 83 -5.04 11.84 5.56
C ILE A 83 -3.56 12.03 5.25
N GLU A 84 -2.96 13.12 5.70
CA GLU A 84 -1.53 13.40 5.50
C GLU A 84 -0.65 12.37 6.21
N PHE A 85 -0.95 12.08 7.48
CA PHE A 85 -0.27 11.04 8.24
C PHE A 85 -0.37 9.66 7.59
N LEU A 86 -1.56 9.29 7.09
CA LEU A 86 -1.76 8.02 6.38
C LEU A 86 -0.97 7.97 5.06
N LYS A 87 -0.90 9.08 4.32
CA LYS A 87 -0.08 9.17 3.11
C LYS A 87 1.40 8.98 3.43
N GLU A 88 1.90 9.64 4.47
CA GLU A 88 3.31 9.51 4.89
C GLU A 88 3.62 8.06 5.29
N GLN A 89 2.76 7.42 6.08
CA GLN A 89 2.91 5.99 6.38
C GLN A 89 2.91 5.11 5.14
N LEU A 90 2.08 5.42 4.13
CA LEU A 90 2.04 4.67 2.89
C LEU A 90 3.39 4.77 2.16
N THR A 91 3.93 5.98 2.05
CA THR A 91 5.24 6.20 1.39
C THR A 91 6.38 5.45 2.09
N VAL A 92 6.39 5.42 3.42
CA VAL A 92 7.38 4.65 4.20
C VAL A 92 7.22 3.16 3.93
N LYS A 93 5.99 2.63 3.91
CA LYS A 93 5.73 1.22 3.62
C LYS A 93 6.11 0.84 2.19
N ASP A 94 5.87 1.71 1.22
CA ASP A 94 6.29 1.50 -0.17
C ASP A 94 7.83 1.44 -0.29
N GLY A 95 8.54 2.30 0.44
CA GLY A 95 10.00 2.23 0.56
C GLY A 95 10.49 0.91 1.15
N GLN A 96 9.87 0.46 2.25
CA GLN A 96 10.19 -0.83 2.87
C GLN A 96 9.94 -2.00 1.91
N LEU A 97 8.84 -1.96 1.13
CA LEU A 97 8.54 -2.97 0.12
C LEU A 97 9.59 -2.98 -1.00
N TYR A 98 10.05 -1.81 -1.44
CA TYR A 98 11.12 -1.71 -2.42
C TYR A 98 12.41 -2.37 -1.92
N ASP A 99 12.83 -2.08 -0.69
CA ASP A 99 14.05 -2.65 -0.10
C ASP A 99 13.95 -4.17 0.08
N ILE A 100 12.80 -4.67 0.55
CA ILE A 100 12.53 -6.10 0.68
C ILE A 100 12.61 -6.80 -0.68
N ASN A 101 12.01 -6.22 -1.72
CA ASN A 101 12.06 -6.79 -3.06
C ASN A 101 13.48 -6.85 -3.62
N LYS A 102 14.28 -5.80 -3.39
CA LYS A 102 15.68 -5.78 -3.79
C LYS A 102 16.52 -6.83 -3.06
N LEU A 103 16.28 -7.00 -1.75
CA LEU A 103 16.95 -8.04 -0.96
C LEU A 103 16.55 -9.45 -1.42
N LEU A 104 15.27 -9.64 -1.74
CA LEU A 104 14.75 -10.90 -2.27
C LEU A 104 15.40 -11.24 -3.61
N GLU A 105 15.51 -10.27 -4.53
CA GLU A 105 16.17 -10.44 -5.83
C GLU A 105 17.64 -10.87 -5.64
N ASN A 106 18.38 -10.17 -4.77
CA ASN A 106 19.76 -10.53 -4.46
C ASN A 106 19.88 -11.96 -3.90
N THR A 107 18.96 -12.33 -3.01
CA THR A 107 18.94 -13.67 -2.39
C THR A 107 18.66 -14.75 -3.44
N GLN A 108 17.76 -14.50 -4.39
CA GLN A 108 17.48 -15.42 -5.49
C GLN A 108 18.69 -15.60 -6.42
N ILE A 109 19.42 -14.52 -6.71
CA ILE A 109 20.65 -14.59 -7.53
C ILE A 109 21.71 -15.43 -6.81
N LEU A 110 21.97 -15.15 -5.53
CA LEU A 110 22.91 -15.92 -4.71
C LEU A 110 22.55 -17.40 -4.68
N PHE A 111 21.26 -17.72 -4.45
CA PHE A 111 20.79 -19.09 -4.42
C PHE A 111 21.01 -19.83 -5.75
N ARG A 112 20.77 -19.17 -6.89
CA ARG A 112 21.06 -19.77 -8.22
C ARG A 112 22.55 -20.03 -8.41
N GLN A 113 23.40 -19.09 -8.04
CA GLN A 113 24.86 -19.25 -8.13
C GLN A 113 25.36 -20.42 -7.28
N ASP A 114 24.82 -20.59 -6.06
CA ASP A 114 25.18 -21.71 -5.20
C ASP A 114 24.69 -23.05 -5.75
N GLN A 115 23.51 -23.08 -6.37
CA GLN A 115 23.05 -24.28 -7.10
C GLN A 115 23.98 -24.65 -8.26
N GLU A 116 24.44 -23.68 -9.05
CA GLU A 116 25.37 -23.92 -10.15
C GLU A 116 26.73 -24.43 -9.65
N LYS A 117 27.28 -23.83 -8.59
CA LYS A 117 28.51 -24.31 -7.94
C LYS A 117 28.34 -25.74 -7.42
N ASN A 118 27.23 -26.05 -6.76
CA ASN A 118 26.98 -27.38 -6.24
C ASN A 118 26.88 -28.42 -7.36
N LYS A 119 26.24 -28.09 -8.49
CA LYS A 119 26.21 -28.95 -9.67
C LYS A 119 27.61 -29.21 -10.22
N ALA A 120 28.46 -28.17 -10.31
CA ALA A 120 29.85 -28.33 -10.75
C ALA A 120 30.66 -29.20 -9.77
N ILE A 121 30.46 -29.03 -8.46
CA ILE A 121 31.13 -29.85 -7.45
C ILE A 121 30.71 -31.33 -7.57
N LEU A 122 29.42 -31.59 -7.82
CA LEU A 122 28.89 -32.94 -8.01
C LEU A 122 29.48 -33.65 -9.24
N SER A 123 29.85 -32.91 -10.30
CA SER A 123 30.48 -33.49 -11.51
C SER A 123 32.01 -33.59 -11.44
N LEU A 124 32.66 -33.00 -10.43
CA LEU A 124 34.12 -33.11 -10.24
C LEU A 124 34.62 -34.56 -10.15
N PRO A 125 33.99 -35.48 -9.39
CA PRO A 125 34.51 -36.85 -9.28
C PRO A 125 34.55 -37.60 -10.62
N GLU A 126 33.56 -37.38 -11.49
CA GLU A 126 33.52 -38.01 -12.82
C GLU A 126 34.58 -37.41 -13.73
N THR A 127 34.70 -36.08 -13.76
CA THR A 127 35.72 -35.39 -14.57
C THR A 127 37.15 -35.73 -14.12
N ILE A 128 37.40 -35.86 -12.81
CA ILE A 128 38.69 -36.31 -12.27
C ILE A 128 39.00 -37.75 -12.72
N LYS A 129 38.03 -38.66 -12.59
CA LYS A 129 38.21 -40.06 -13.05
C LYS A 129 38.52 -40.13 -14.54
N GLU A 130 37.82 -39.35 -15.36
CA GLU A 130 38.07 -39.29 -16.81
C GLU A 130 39.47 -38.76 -17.11
N HIS A 131 39.91 -37.71 -16.42
CA HIS A 131 41.25 -37.17 -16.55
C HIS A 131 42.34 -38.19 -16.14
N ASP A 132 42.13 -38.93 -15.05
CA ASP A 132 43.06 -39.98 -14.60
C ASP A 132 43.18 -41.10 -15.64
N ILE A 133 42.06 -41.54 -16.23
CA ILE A 133 42.07 -42.53 -17.33
C ILE A 133 42.85 -42.00 -18.53
N GLN A 134 42.62 -40.74 -18.92
CA GLN A 134 43.35 -40.13 -20.04
C GLN A 134 44.86 -40.04 -19.76
N LEU A 135 45.25 -39.73 -18.53
CA LEU A 135 46.64 -39.68 -18.11
C LEU A 135 47.30 -41.07 -18.19
N VAL A 136 46.66 -42.09 -17.63
CA VAL A 136 47.14 -43.48 -17.67
C VAL A 136 47.31 -43.95 -19.12
N ASN A 137 46.33 -43.66 -19.98
CA ASN A 137 46.40 -44.01 -21.40
C ASN A 137 47.59 -43.33 -22.11
N LYS A 138 47.82 -42.04 -21.88
CA LYS A 138 48.97 -41.31 -22.44
C LYS A 138 50.31 -41.86 -21.96
N LEU A 139 50.42 -42.18 -20.66
CA LEU A 139 51.63 -42.77 -20.09
C LEU A 139 51.91 -44.15 -20.69
N THR A 140 50.87 -44.98 -20.82
CA THR A 140 50.96 -46.32 -21.41
C THR A 140 51.43 -46.25 -22.86
N GLN A 141 50.81 -45.40 -23.68
CA GLN A 141 51.23 -45.18 -25.07
C GLN A 141 52.68 -44.69 -25.18
N THR A 142 53.12 -43.84 -24.25
CA THR A 142 54.50 -43.33 -24.24
C THR A 142 55.49 -44.44 -23.89
N LEU A 143 55.16 -45.28 -22.91
CA LEU A 143 55.97 -46.43 -22.52
C LEU A 143 56.08 -47.46 -23.67
N GLU A 144 54.96 -47.76 -24.34
CA GLU A 144 54.96 -48.67 -25.50
C GLU A 144 55.82 -48.14 -26.63
N ARG A 145 55.73 -46.83 -26.93
CA ARG A 145 56.61 -46.19 -27.93
C ARG A 145 58.09 -46.28 -27.54
N GLN A 146 58.43 -46.12 -26.26
CA GLN A 146 59.82 -46.27 -25.80
C GLN A 146 60.30 -47.71 -25.92
N LYS A 147 59.50 -48.70 -25.52
CA LYS A 147 59.82 -50.12 -25.66
C LYS A 147 60.03 -50.51 -27.12
N ALA A 148 59.16 -50.04 -28.02
CA ALA A 148 59.28 -50.30 -29.46
C ALA A 148 60.56 -49.69 -30.04
N LYS A 149 60.93 -48.47 -29.63
CA LYS A 149 62.20 -47.84 -30.04
C LYS A 149 63.42 -48.60 -29.54
N ALA A 150 63.43 -48.98 -28.26
CA ALA A 150 64.53 -49.74 -27.67
C ALA A 150 64.71 -51.11 -28.35
N ALA A 151 63.60 -51.82 -28.64
CA ALA A 151 63.64 -53.08 -29.37
C ALA A 151 64.19 -52.91 -30.80
N ALA A 152 63.79 -51.84 -31.50
CA ALA A 152 64.31 -51.53 -32.84
C ALA A 152 65.81 -51.17 -32.81
N GLU A 153 66.27 -50.46 -31.79
CA GLU A 153 67.70 -50.15 -31.58
C GLU A 153 68.52 -51.42 -31.29
N GLU A 154 68.03 -52.31 -30.43
CA GLU A 154 68.68 -53.61 -30.18
C GLU A 154 68.76 -54.45 -31.45
N GLU A 155 67.69 -54.51 -32.25
CA GLU A 155 67.68 -55.25 -33.51
C GLU A 155 68.67 -54.65 -34.51
N LEU A 156 68.75 -53.32 -34.60
CA LEU A 156 69.72 -52.62 -35.42
C LEU A 156 71.16 -52.93 -34.97
N HIS A 157 71.44 -52.92 -33.66
CA HIS A 157 72.74 -53.28 -33.11
C HIS A 157 73.11 -54.73 -33.41
N ARG A 158 72.16 -55.67 -33.28
CA ARG A 158 72.38 -57.09 -33.66
C ARG A 158 72.70 -57.23 -35.14
N LYS A 159 71.93 -56.59 -36.02
CA LYS A 159 72.17 -56.59 -37.47
C LYS A 159 73.56 -56.03 -37.79
N LYS A 160 73.92 -54.86 -37.26
CA LYS A 160 75.25 -54.25 -37.43
C LYS A 160 76.39 -55.16 -36.95
N SER A 161 76.23 -55.81 -35.80
CA SER A 161 77.22 -56.77 -35.25
C SER A 161 77.43 -58.00 -36.16
N ILE A 162 76.33 -58.54 -36.72
CA ILE A 162 76.40 -59.64 -37.69
C ILE A 162 77.12 -59.19 -38.97
N PHE A 163 76.78 -58.03 -39.51
CA PHE A 163 77.45 -57.47 -40.69
C PHE A 163 78.95 -57.29 -40.45
N GLN A 164 79.35 -56.70 -39.32
CA GLN A 164 80.77 -56.52 -38.98
C GLN A 164 81.54 -57.85 -38.96
N ARG A 165 80.99 -58.89 -38.33
CA ARG A 165 81.60 -60.22 -38.28
C ARG A 165 81.71 -60.91 -39.65
N LEU A 166 80.80 -60.62 -40.58
CA LEU A 166 80.83 -61.17 -41.94
C LEU A 166 81.91 -60.50 -42.80
N PHE A 167 82.10 -59.20 -42.66
CA PHE A 167 83.08 -58.44 -43.45
C PHE A 167 84.51 -58.52 -42.88
N ASP A 168 84.69 -58.69 -41.57
CA ASP A 168 86.03 -58.90 -40.98
C ASP A 168 86.63 -60.28 -41.29
N LYS A 169 85.84 -61.24 -41.79
CA LYS A 169 86.30 -62.57 -42.23
C LYS A 169 86.82 -62.62 -43.68
N GLN A 170 86.80 -61.51 -44.42
CA GLN A 170 87.25 -61.43 -45.82
C GLN A 170 88.58 -60.66 -46.01
N LYS A 171 89.33 -60.40 -44.93
CA LYS A 171 90.72 -59.94 -44.96
C LYS A 171 91.63 -60.98 -44.34
#